data_AF-A0A653TKN8-F1
#
_entry.id   AF-A0A653TKN8-F1
#
_cell.length_a   1.000
_cell.length_b   1.000
_cell.length_c   1.000
_cell.angle_alpha   90.00
_cell.angle_beta   90.00
_cell.angle_gamma   90.00
#
_symmetry.space_group_name_H-M   'P 1'
#
loop_
_entity.id
_entity.type
_entity.pdbx_description
1 polymer ?
#
loop_
_entity_poly.entity_id
_entity_poly.type
_entity_poly.pdbx_seq_one_letter_code
_entity_poly.pdbx_strand_id
1 'polypeptide(L)'
;MSMSFGDTLRLPDLPEASREGQLKGLFYATEHVAQVAAAHAPIEDHTLEQSVVASQNADSMVGAVSFDTPYAARQHEELDWQHDDGRTAKYLENALNSERATSLALIGREVRKALEG
;
A
#
# COMPACT_ATOMS: atom_id res chain seq x y z
N MET A 1 -30.12 45.62 -24.92
CA MET A 1 -30.34 44.72 -23.77
C MET A 1 -29.88 43.34 -24.23
N SER A 2 -28.60 43.01 -24.04
CA SER A 2 -28.03 41.72 -24.46
C SER A 2 -28.05 40.80 -23.24
N MET A 3 -28.90 39.77 -23.28
CA MET A 3 -28.88 38.71 -22.27
C MET A 3 -27.97 37.60 -22.79
N SER A 4 -26.76 37.49 -22.22
CA SER A 4 -25.91 36.32 -22.39
C SER A 4 -26.42 35.22 -21.47
N PHE A 5 -27.05 34.20 -22.03
CA PHE A 5 -27.34 32.95 -21.34
C PHE A 5 -26.19 31.99 -21.61
N GLY A 6 -25.41 31.67 -20.58
CA GLY A 6 -24.37 30.65 -20.64
C GLY A 6 -24.49 29.79 -19.40
N ASP A 7 -24.89 28.53 -19.57
CA ASP A 7 -24.88 27.54 -18.51
C ASP A 7 -23.43 27.09 -18.31
N THR A 8 -22.80 27.57 -17.25
CA THR A 8 -21.48 27.13 -16.83
C THR A 8 -21.58 25.74 -16.19
N LEU A 9 -21.07 24.72 -16.88
CA LEU A 9 -20.80 23.41 -16.27
C LEU A 9 -19.60 23.54 -15.33
N ARG A 10 -19.85 23.83 -14.06
CA ARG A 10 -18.82 23.79 -13.02
C ARG A 10 -18.64 22.33 -12.60
N LEU A 11 -17.46 21.76 -12.84
CA LEU A 11 -17.08 20.49 -12.23
C LEU A 11 -16.99 20.71 -10.70
N PRO A 12 -17.52 19.80 -9.87
CA PRO A 12 -17.23 19.83 -8.44
C PRO A 12 -15.72 19.71 -8.19
N ASP A 13 -15.24 19.96 -6.97
CA ASP A 13 -13.83 19.79 -6.53
C ASP A 13 -13.37 18.31 -6.52
N LEU A 14 -13.72 17.56 -7.56
CA LEU A 14 -13.36 16.18 -7.86
C LEU A 14 -11.85 15.90 -7.79
N PRO A 15 -10.94 16.79 -8.22
CA PRO A 15 -9.51 16.50 -8.17
C PRO A 15 -8.98 16.35 -6.74
N GLU A 16 -9.46 17.19 -5.81
CA GLU A 16 -8.98 17.20 -4.43
C GLU A 16 -9.59 16.05 -3.62
N ALA A 17 -10.91 15.85 -3.71
CA ALA A 17 -11.58 14.70 -3.10
C ALA A 17 -11.04 13.35 -3.63
N SER A 18 -10.79 13.26 -4.94
CA SER A 18 -10.14 12.08 -5.52
C SER A 18 -8.73 11.89 -4.98
N ARG A 19 -7.95 12.96 -4.78
CA ARG A 19 -6.58 12.87 -4.25
C ARG A 19 -6.55 12.40 -2.80
N GLU A 20 -7.46 12.89 -1.97
CA GLU A 20 -7.60 12.42 -0.58
C GLU A 20 -7.94 10.92 -0.53
N GLY A 21 -8.93 10.49 -1.31
CA GLY A 21 -9.32 9.08 -1.40
C GLY A 21 -8.18 8.19 -1.89
N GLN A 22 -7.38 8.66 -2.86
CA GLN A 22 -6.19 7.95 -3.34
C GLN A 22 -5.14 7.78 -2.24
N LEU A 23 -4.81 8.85 -1.50
CA LEU A 23 -3.82 8.78 -0.42
C LEU A 23 -4.25 7.84 0.70
N LYS A 24 -5.51 7.93 1.12
CA LYS A 24 -6.04 7.07 2.17
C LYS A 24 -6.12 5.61 1.72
N GLY A 25 -6.50 5.39 0.46
CA GLY A 25 -6.47 4.08 -0.17
C GLY A 25 -5.07 3.48 -0.22
N LEU A 26 -4.09 4.29 -0.64
CA LEU A 26 -2.68 3.92 -0.71
C LEU A 26 -2.12 3.56 0.68
N PHE A 27 -2.45 4.35 1.70
CA PHE A 27 -2.11 4.05 3.09
C PHE A 27 -2.59 2.65 3.48
N TYR A 28 -3.89 2.37 3.37
CA TYR A 28 -4.43 1.07 3.76
C TYR A 28 -3.88 -0.09 2.93
N ALA A 29 -3.67 0.11 1.63
CA ALA A 29 -3.06 -0.90 0.78
C ALA A 29 -1.61 -1.22 1.18
N THR A 30 -0.84 -0.19 1.56
CA THR A 30 0.56 -0.34 1.98
C THR A 30 0.65 -1.03 3.33
N GLU A 31 -0.18 -0.62 4.30
CA GLU A 31 -0.30 -1.28 5.61
C GLU A 31 -0.68 -2.76 5.47
N HIS A 32 -1.64 -3.06 4.59
CA HIS A 32 -2.07 -4.44 4.33
C HIS A 32 -0.91 -5.29 3.80
N VAL A 33 -0.18 -4.80 2.80
CA VAL A 33 0.99 -5.51 2.26
C VAL A 33 2.09 -5.65 3.33
N ALA A 34 2.30 -4.64 4.17
CA ALA A 34 3.27 -4.72 5.26
C ALA A 34 2.92 -5.83 6.28
N GLN A 35 1.65 -5.95 6.66
CA GLN A 35 1.19 -7.00 7.55
C GLN A 35 1.40 -8.39 6.96
N VAL A 36 1.08 -8.58 5.66
CA VAL A 36 1.30 -9.85 4.97
C VAL A 36 2.80 -10.15 4.81
N ALA A 37 3.61 -9.13 4.49
CA ALA A 37 5.06 -9.29 4.38
C ALA A 37 5.68 -9.70 5.72
N ALA A 38 5.25 -9.11 6.84
CA ALA A 38 5.68 -9.51 8.17
C ALA A 38 5.22 -10.94 8.50
N ALA A 39 3.99 -11.31 8.15
CA ALA A 39 3.49 -12.67 8.34
C ALA A 39 4.28 -13.72 7.53
N HIS A 40 4.82 -13.36 6.37
CA HIS A 40 5.72 -14.22 5.60
C HIS A 40 7.17 -14.21 6.11
N ALA A 41 7.60 -13.14 6.79
CA ALA A 41 8.98 -12.99 7.24
C ALA A 41 9.34 -14.06 8.29
N PRO A 42 10.58 -14.58 8.24
CA PRO A 42 11.12 -15.49 9.26
C PRO A 42 10.94 -14.97 10.70
N ILE A 43 10.68 -15.87 11.65
CA ILE A 43 10.19 -15.57 13.02
C ILE A 43 11.21 -15.91 14.12
N GLU A 44 12.41 -16.36 13.78
CA GLU A 44 13.32 -17.09 14.68
C GLU A 44 13.58 -16.38 16.02
N ASP A 45 13.73 -15.06 16.00
CA ASP A 45 13.93 -14.21 17.19
C ASP A 45 12.91 -13.06 17.31
N HIS A 46 11.86 -13.12 16.50
CA HIS A 46 10.84 -12.08 16.34
C HIS A 46 11.32 -10.68 15.89
N THR A 47 12.59 -10.51 15.57
CA THR A 47 13.15 -9.17 15.32
C THR A 47 12.84 -8.70 13.90
N LEU A 48 12.84 -9.60 12.92
CA LEU A 48 12.65 -9.25 11.52
C LEU A 48 11.22 -8.81 11.24
N GLU A 49 10.23 -9.64 11.54
CA GLU A 49 8.83 -9.35 11.26
C GLU A 49 8.30 -8.15 12.05
N GLN A 50 8.83 -7.92 13.26
CA GLN A 50 8.50 -6.72 14.05
C GLN A 50 9.15 -5.44 13.52
N SER A 51 10.16 -5.55 12.65
CA SER A 51 10.85 -4.40 12.04
C SER A 51 10.18 -3.90 10.75
N VAL A 52 9.02 -4.45 10.36
CA VAL A 52 8.34 -4.01 9.16
C VAL A 52 7.90 -2.55 9.30
N VAL A 53 8.12 -1.76 8.26
CA VAL A 53 7.69 -0.37 8.19
C VAL A 53 6.91 -0.16 6.90
N ALA A 54 5.69 0.35 7.03
CA ALA A 54 4.93 0.92 5.92
C ALA A 54 5.14 2.44 5.91
N SER A 55 5.41 2.98 4.72
CA SER A 55 5.58 4.42 4.51
C SER A 55 4.91 4.85 3.22
N GLN A 56 4.59 6.14 3.13
CA GLN A 56 4.00 6.72 1.92
C GLN A 56 4.60 8.09 1.61
N ASN A 57 4.74 8.37 0.33
CA ASN A 57 5.06 9.69 -0.18
C ASN A 57 3.83 10.25 -0.89
N ALA A 58 3.23 11.28 -0.31
CA ALA A 58 2.01 11.87 -0.82
C ALA A 58 2.23 12.67 -2.12
N ASP A 59 3.43 13.18 -2.36
CA ASP A 59 3.73 13.97 -3.56
C ASP A 59 3.89 13.04 -4.78
N SER A 60 4.53 11.89 -4.60
CA SER A 60 4.73 10.91 -5.68
C SER A 60 3.65 9.83 -5.77
N MET A 61 2.69 9.76 -4.83
CA MET A 61 1.68 8.70 -4.71
C MET A 61 2.29 7.30 -4.66
N VAL A 62 3.36 7.15 -3.88
CA VAL A 62 4.07 5.87 -3.71
C VAL A 62 3.96 5.41 -2.27
N GLY A 63 3.51 4.16 -2.08
CA GLY A 63 3.61 3.42 -0.84
C GLY A 63 4.83 2.49 -0.89
N ALA A 64 5.53 2.35 0.22
CA ALA A 64 6.69 1.48 0.35
C ALA A 64 6.61 0.66 1.62
N VAL A 65 7.08 -0.59 1.53
CA VAL A 65 7.24 -1.50 2.66
C VAL A 65 8.73 -1.83 2.79
N SER A 66 9.28 -1.65 3.99
CA SER A 66 10.69 -1.92 4.30
C SER A 66 10.83 -2.71 5.59
N PHE A 67 12.05 -3.20 5.82
CA PHE A 67 12.46 -3.91 7.03
C PHE A 67 13.79 -3.32 7.50
N ASP A 68 13.92 -3.10 8.80
CA ASP A 68 15.01 -2.25 9.35
C ASP A 68 16.14 -3.06 10.01
N THR A 69 16.23 -4.36 9.74
CA THR A 69 17.34 -5.20 10.22
C THR A 69 18.48 -5.31 9.19
N PRO A 70 19.74 -5.38 9.63
CA PRO A 70 20.89 -5.48 8.72
C PRO A 70 20.91 -6.78 7.90
N TYR A 71 20.16 -7.80 8.34
CA TYR A 71 20.08 -9.11 7.69
C TYR A 71 18.80 -9.29 6.86
N ALA A 72 17.87 -8.32 6.82
CA ALA A 72 16.62 -8.41 6.07
C ALA A 72 16.84 -8.76 4.60
N ALA A 73 17.72 -8.01 3.91
CA ALA A 73 18.00 -8.25 2.50
C ALA A 73 18.55 -9.66 2.26
N ARG A 74 19.41 -10.16 3.15
CA ARG A 74 19.96 -11.50 3.04
C ARG A 74 18.87 -12.56 3.24
N GLN A 75 18.05 -12.40 4.29
CA GLN A 75 16.90 -13.28 4.52
C GLN A 75 15.88 -13.26 3.37
N HIS A 76 15.77 -12.14 2.66
CA HIS A 76 14.87 -12.02 1.52
C HIS A 76 15.37 -12.77 0.28
N GLU A 77 16.68 -12.88 0.09
CA GLU A 77 17.31 -13.38 -1.14
C GLU A 77 17.82 -14.83 -1.05
N GLU A 78 18.14 -15.33 0.15
CA GLU A 78 18.74 -16.66 0.33
C GLU A 78 17.68 -17.76 0.29
N LEU A 79 17.37 -18.26 -0.92
CA LEU A 79 16.32 -19.26 -1.15
C LEU A 79 16.63 -20.66 -0.58
N ASP A 80 17.89 -20.95 -0.25
CA ASP A 80 18.32 -22.25 0.29
C ASP A 80 18.17 -22.35 1.81
N TRP A 81 17.75 -21.26 2.49
CA TRP A 81 17.57 -21.26 3.94
C TRP A 81 16.24 -21.92 4.32
N GLN A 82 16.25 -22.66 5.42
CA GLN A 82 15.05 -23.31 5.94
C GLN A 82 14.32 -22.35 6.88
N HIS A 83 13.05 -22.10 6.59
CA HIS A 83 12.17 -21.29 7.43
C HIS A 83 11.05 -22.14 8.02
N ASP A 84 10.47 -21.66 9.12
CA ASP A 84 9.32 -22.28 9.75
C ASP A 84 8.09 -22.30 8.83
N ASP A 85 7.12 -23.17 9.14
CA ASP A 85 5.89 -23.32 8.37
C ASP A 85 5.16 -21.98 8.15
N GLY A 86 4.84 -21.69 6.89
CA GLY A 86 4.20 -20.43 6.48
C GLY A 86 5.14 -19.22 6.38
N ARG A 87 6.43 -19.38 6.72
CA ARG A 87 7.46 -18.36 6.53
C ARG A 87 8.28 -18.68 5.28
N THR A 88 8.82 -17.64 4.65
CA THR A 88 9.51 -17.79 3.35
C THR A 88 10.51 -16.69 3.10
N ALA A 89 11.54 -17.00 2.31
CA ALA A 89 12.30 -16.01 1.55
C ALA A 89 11.36 -15.26 0.59
N LYS A 90 11.84 -14.18 -0.03
CA LYS A 90 11.03 -13.34 -0.93
C LYS A 90 9.73 -12.82 -0.32
N TYR A 91 9.68 -12.65 1.01
CA TYR A 91 8.47 -12.24 1.75
C TYR A 91 7.83 -10.92 1.26
N LEU A 92 8.62 -9.93 0.81
CA LEU A 92 8.11 -8.69 0.21
C LEU A 92 7.48 -8.93 -1.17
N GLU A 93 8.18 -9.63 -2.06
CA GLU A 93 7.72 -9.90 -3.42
C GLU A 93 6.47 -10.80 -3.41
N ASN A 94 6.48 -11.83 -2.57
CA ASN A 94 5.34 -12.73 -2.39
C ASN A 94 4.12 -12.00 -1.84
N ALA A 95 4.28 -11.18 -0.80
CA ALA A 95 3.18 -10.39 -0.25
C ALA A 95 2.61 -9.39 -1.27
N LEU A 96 3.48 -8.67 -1.99
CA LEU A 96 3.04 -7.71 -3.01
C LEU A 96 2.30 -8.39 -4.17
N ASN A 97 2.78 -9.56 -4.59
CA ASN A 97 2.19 -10.30 -5.69
C ASN A 97 0.87 -10.96 -5.29
N SER A 98 0.78 -11.58 -4.10
CA SER A 98 -0.46 -12.21 -3.62
C SER A 98 -1.55 -11.18 -3.33
N GLU A 99 -1.18 -10.02 -2.78
CA GLU A 99 -2.15 -9.04 -2.30
C GLU A 99 -2.49 -7.93 -3.31
N ARG A 100 -1.95 -7.98 -4.53
CA ARG A 100 -2.21 -6.96 -5.56
C ARG A 100 -3.69 -6.65 -5.74
N ALA A 101 -4.53 -7.68 -5.83
CA ALA A 101 -5.97 -7.51 -6.03
C ALA A 101 -6.63 -6.86 -4.80
N THR A 102 -6.26 -7.30 -3.59
CA THR A 102 -6.74 -6.75 -2.33
C THR A 102 -6.35 -5.28 -2.19
N SER A 103 -5.09 -4.93 -2.46
CA SER A 103 -4.57 -3.56 -2.45
C SER A 103 -5.33 -2.65 -3.41
N LEU A 104 -5.59 -3.08 -4.64
CA LEU A 104 -6.38 -2.31 -5.60
C LEU A 104 -7.83 -2.11 -5.14
N ALA A 105 -8.43 -3.12 -4.50
CA ALA A 105 -9.76 -3.02 -3.93
C ALA A 105 -9.82 -2.04 -2.74
N LEU A 106 -8.81 -2.05 -1.87
CA LEU A 106 -8.66 -1.09 -0.76
C LEU A 106 -8.58 0.35 -1.30
N ILE A 107 -7.76 0.58 -2.33
CA ILE A 107 -7.62 1.88 -2.97
C ILE A 107 -8.95 2.34 -3.60
N GLY A 108 -9.55 1.49 -4.44
CA GLY A 108 -10.80 1.82 -5.12
C GLY A 108 -11.96 2.08 -4.16
N ARG A 109 -11.98 1.41 -3.00
CA ARG A 109 -12.96 1.67 -1.94
C ARG A 109 -12.85 3.08 -1.39
N GLU A 110 -11.66 3.54 -1.03
CA GLU A 110 -11.48 4.87 -0.44
C GLU A 110 -11.68 5.98 -1.47
N VAL A 111 -11.28 5.76 -2.73
CA VAL A 111 -11.58 6.70 -3.82
C VAL A 111 -13.09 6.86 -4.00
N ARG A 112 -13.86 5.78 -4.05
CA ARG A 112 -15.33 5.88 -4.17
C ARG A 112 -15.95 6.64 -3.00
N LYS A 113 -15.55 6.31 -1.76
CA LYS A 113 -16.05 7.01 -0.57
C LYS A 113 -15.79 8.51 -0.62
N ALA A 114 -14.61 8.92 -1.10
CA ALA A 114 -14.26 10.33 -1.19
C ALA A 114 -15.02 11.08 -2.29
N LEU A 115 -15.45 10.38 -3.35
CA LEU A 115 -16.26 10.97 -4.42
C LEU A 115 -17.76 11.01 -4.08
N GLU A 116 -18.21 10.17 -3.16
CA GLU A 116 -19.61 10.08 -2.70
C GLU A 116 -19.92 11.00 -1.51
N GLY A 117 -18.89 11.49 -0.81
CA GLY A 117 -19.00 12.42 0.32
C GLY A 117 -18.95 13.88 -0.10
#